data_AF-A0A8T4JNN7-F1
#
_entry.id   AF-A0A8T4JNN7-F1
#
_cell.length_a   1.000
_cell.length_b   1.000
_cell.length_c   1.000
_cell.angle_alpha   90.00
_cell.angle_beta   90.00
_cell.angle_gamma   90.00
#
_symmetry.space_group_name_H-M   'P 1'
#
loop_
_entity.id
_entity.type
_entity.pdbx_description
1 polymer ?
#
loop_
_entity_poly.entity_id
_entity_poly.type
_entity_poly.pdbx_seq_one_letter_code
_entity_poly.pdbx_strand_id
1 'polypeptide(L)'
;MVMDTLQIRMNQGLLKRVDTLVKSGVYSNRSDVIRDAVRRFVWEKEVGSITNNNKNSVDEIKEIRKKISEEPIDIDKVNDFGTL
;
A
#
# COMPACT_ATOMS: atom_id res chain seq x y z
N MET A 1 6.00 -10.24 17.52
CA MET A 1 6.64 -9.35 16.54
C MET A 1 7.85 -8.73 17.24
N VAL A 2 9.06 -8.91 16.69
CA VAL A 2 10.27 -8.32 17.28
C VAL A 2 10.28 -6.84 16.92
N MET A 3 10.57 -5.97 17.89
CA MET A 3 10.55 -4.52 17.70
C MET A 3 11.93 -3.97 18.02
N ASP A 4 12.58 -3.38 17.02
CA ASP A 4 13.90 -2.79 17.20
C ASP A 4 13.79 -1.40 17.84
N THR A 5 14.72 -1.10 18.74
CA THR A 5 14.78 0.18 19.45
C THR A 5 15.79 1.11 18.79
N LEU A 6 15.37 2.35 18.49
CA LEU A 6 16.22 3.39 17.95
C LEU A 6 16.25 4.58 18.91
N GLN A 7 17.43 5.16 19.15
CA GLN A 7 17.57 6.42 19.87
C GLN A 7 17.79 7.57 18.89
N ILE A 8 16.95 8.60 18.97
CA ILE A 8 17.02 9.80 18.12
C ILE A 8 17.01 11.08 18.95
N ARG A 9 17.65 12.13 18.43
CA ARG A 9 17.57 13.48 18.99
C ARG A 9 16.54 14.29 18.22
N MET A 10 15.65 14.97 18.96
CA MET A 10 14.59 15.79 18.40
C MET A 10 14.60 17.18 19.04
N ASN A 11 14.14 18.18 18.29
CA ASN A 11 13.92 19.51 18.84
C ASN A 11 12.83 19.46 19.92
N GLN A 12 13.05 20.18 21.02
CA GLN A 12 12.10 20.32 22.13
C GLN A 12 10.70 20.77 21.67
N GLY A 13 10.61 21.65 20.66
CA GLY A 13 9.33 22.09 20.11
C GLY A 13 8.51 20.95 19.48
N LEU A 14 9.18 20.03 18.77
CA LEU A 14 8.53 18.83 18.21
C LEU A 14 8.12 17.87 19.31
N LEU A 15 8.97 17.66 20.31
CA LEU A 15 8.67 16.78 21.45
C LEU A 15 7.40 17.24 22.17
N LYS A 16 7.25 18.56 22.40
CA LYS A 16 6.04 19.14 23.01
C LYS A 16 4.79 18.90 22.16
N ARG A 17 4.89 18.95 20.83
CA ARG A 17 3.76 18.66 19.92
C ARG A 17 3.36 17.19 19.97
N VAL A 18 4.33 16.28 20.00
CA VAL A 18 4.09 14.84 20.20
C VAL A 18 3.37 14.62 21.54
N ASP A 19 3.81 15.29 22.61
CA ASP A 19 3.18 15.20 23.92
C ASP A 19 1.72 15.67 23.92
N THR A 20 1.40 16.74 23.18
CA THR A 20 0.02 17.20 23.05
C THR A 20 -0.88 16.13 22.42
N LEU A 21 -0.39 15.39 21.42
CA LEU A 21 -1.14 14.32 20.75
C LEU A 21 -1.38 13.09 21.64
N VAL A 22 -0.44 12.81 22.54
CA VAL A 22 -0.61 11.75 23.54
C VAL A 22 -1.59 12.21 24.62
N LYS A 23 -1.45 13.45 25.11
CA LYS A 23 -2.33 14.03 26.14
C LYS A 23 -3.77 14.19 25.69
N SER A 24 -4.01 14.42 24.40
CA SER A 24 -5.36 14.47 23.84
C SER A 24 -6.03 13.10 23.72
N GLY A 25 -5.32 12.00 24.04
CA GLY A 25 -5.84 10.64 23.98
C GLY A 25 -5.90 10.05 22.56
N VAL A 26 -5.42 10.78 21.54
CA VAL A 26 -5.38 10.28 20.15
C VAL A 26 -4.41 9.11 20.01
N TYR A 27 -3.30 9.15 20.76
CA TYR A 27 -2.31 8.09 20.80
C TYR A 27 -2.03 7.66 22.24
N SER A 28 -1.83 6.37 22.47
CA SER A 28 -1.56 5.81 23.79
C SER A 28 -0.16 6.17 24.32
N ASN A 29 0.81 6.38 23.44
CA ASN A 29 2.19 6.72 23.81
C ASN A 29 2.92 7.47 22.69
N ARG A 30 4.09 8.04 23.02
CA ARG A 30 4.93 8.77 22.05
C ARG A 30 5.42 7.90 20.90
N SER A 31 5.72 6.63 21.16
CA SER A 31 6.25 5.70 20.17
C SER A 31 5.24 5.42 19.06
N ASP A 32 3.95 5.36 19.37
CA ASP A 32 2.89 5.15 18.39
C ASP A 32 2.72 6.36 17.47
N VAL A 33 2.83 7.58 18.03
CA VAL A 33 2.85 8.82 17.24
C VAL A 33 4.00 8.79 16.23
N ILE A 34 5.20 8.46 16.71
CA ILE A 34 6.40 8.44 15.88
C ILE A 34 6.30 7.34 14.82
N ARG A 35 5.83 6.14 15.20
CA ARG A 35 5.67 5.02 14.26
C ARG A 35 4.68 5.37 13.15
N ASP A 36 3.55 5.99 13.49
CA ASP A 36 2.56 6.37 12.48
C ASP A 36 3.07 7.49 11.57
N ALA A 37 3.75 8.49 12.13
CA ALA A 37 4.38 9.56 11.35
C ALA A 37 5.44 9.02 10.37
N VAL A 38 6.32 8.12 10.83
CA VAL A 38 7.34 7.49 9.98
C VAL A 38 6.68 6.60 8.92
N ARG A 39 5.67 5.82 9.27
CA ARG A 39 4.92 4.98 8.31
C ARG A 39 4.31 5.82 7.19
N ARG A 40 3.60 6.89 7.54
CA ARG A 40 3.01 7.80 6.54
C ARG A 40 4.07 8.43 5.65
N PHE A 41 5.17 8.89 6.24
CA PHE A 41 6.27 9.49 5.50
C PHE A 41 6.93 8.49 4.53
N VAL A 42 7.22 7.27 4.99
CA VAL A 42 7.80 6.21 4.16
C VAL A 42 6.85 5.87 3.03
N TRP A 43 5.57 5.61 3.31
CA TRP A 43 4.59 5.34 2.27
C TRP A 43 4.46 6.47 1.26
N GLU A 44 4.36 7.73 1.70
CA GLU A 44 4.26 8.86 0.78
C GLU A 44 5.48 8.97 -0.14
N LYS A 45 6.69 8.68 0.36
CA LYS A 45 7.92 8.68 -0.45
C LYS A 45 8.06 7.42 -1.31
N GLU A 46 7.55 6.29 -0.83
CA GLU A 46 7.53 5.03 -1.57
C GLU A 46 6.46 5.00 -2.66
N VAL A 47 5.38 5.77 -2.55
CA VAL A 47 4.35 5.90 -3.60
C VAL A 47 4.92 6.46 -4.92
N GLY A 48 6.11 7.07 -4.91
CA GLY A 48 6.91 7.36 -6.11
C GLY A 48 8.07 6.40 -6.39
N SER A 49 8.44 5.54 -5.43
CA SER A 49 9.53 4.55 -5.52
C SER A 49 9.06 3.15 -5.87
N ILE A 50 7.75 2.86 -5.80
CA ILE A 50 7.15 1.81 -6.61
C ILE A 50 7.24 2.32 -8.04
N THR A 51 8.44 2.25 -8.59
CA THR A 51 8.58 1.85 -9.98
C THR A 51 7.62 0.68 -10.11
N ASN A 52 6.59 0.87 -10.93
CA ASN A 52 5.92 -0.25 -11.57
C ASN A 52 7.05 -1.04 -12.26
N ASN A 53 7.75 -1.90 -11.53
CA ASN A 53 8.72 -2.83 -12.08
C ASN A 53 8.00 -3.82 -13.00
N ASN A 54 6.69 -3.96 -12.84
CA ASN A 54 5.79 -4.32 -13.92
C ASN A 54 5.36 -3.07 -14.67
N LYS A 55 6.28 -2.55 -15.48
CA LYS A 55 5.88 -2.01 -16.78
C LYS A 55 4.90 -3.03 -17.36
N ASN A 56 3.69 -2.58 -17.68
CA ASN A 56 2.80 -3.18 -18.67
C ASN A 56 1.57 -3.96 -18.18
N SER A 57 0.91 -3.62 -17.07
CA SER A 57 -0.47 -4.13 -16.84
C SER A 57 -1.42 -3.79 -18.01
N VAL A 58 -1.14 -2.72 -18.77
CA VAL A 58 -1.90 -2.36 -19.98
C VAL A 58 -1.50 -3.21 -21.18
N ASP A 59 -0.22 -3.54 -21.38
CA ASP A 59 0.17 -4.42 -22.50
C ASP A 59 -0.20 -5.88 -22.24
N GLU A 60 -0.20 -6.34 -20.99
CA GLU A 60 -0.74 -7.65 -20.60
C GLU A 60 -2.23 -7.76 -20.99
N ILE A 61 -3.03 -6.74 -20.68
CA ILE A 61 -4.45 -6.69 -21.09
C ILE A 61 -4.57 -6.65 -22.63
N LYS A 62 -3.67 -5.96 -23.32
CA LYS A 62 -3.66 -5.86 -24.78
C LYS A 62 -3.32 -7.19 -25.44
N GLU A 63 -2.35 -7.93 -24.90
CA GLU A 63 -1.99 -9.28 -25.36
C GLU A 63 -3.08 -10.30 -25.07
N ILE A 64 -3.69 -10.26 -23.88
CA ILE A 64 -4.83 -11.13 -23.53
C ILE A 64 -6.00 -10.86 -24.47
N ARG A 65 -6.33 -9.59 -24.74
CA ARG A 65 -7.39 -9.22 -25.71
C ARG A 65 -7.07 -9.69 -27.13
N LYS A 66 -5.81 -9.62 -27.55
CA LYS A 66 -5.37 -10.11 -28.87
C LYS A 66 -5.54 -11.62 -28.98
N LYS A 67 -5.11 -12.39 -27.96
CA LYS A 67 -5.29 -13.85 -27.93
C LYS A 67 -6.76 -14.26 -27.96
N ILE A 68 -7.60 -13.58 -27.18
CA ILE A 68 -9.06 -13.77 -27.17
C ILE A 68 -9.70 -13.47 -28.54
N SER A 69 -9.11 -12.57 -29.33
CA SER A 69 -9.61 -12.23 -30.66
C SER A 69 -9.18 -13.22 -31.75
N GLU A 70 -8.09 -13.96 -31.54
CA GLU A 70 -7.54 -14.92 -32.51
C GLU A 70 -8.08 -16.34 -32.28
N GLU A 71 -8.46 -16.67 -31.03
CA GLU A 71 -9.16 -17.91 -30.70
C GLU A 71 -10.68 -17.67 -30.67
N PRO A 72 -11.49 -18.29 -31.54
CA PRO A 72 -12.94 -18.20 -31.42
C PRO A 72 -13.37 -18.87 -30.11
N ILE A 73 -13.84 -18.07 -29.16
CA ILE A 73 -14.46 -18.58 -27.94
C ILE A 73 -15.75 -19.30 -28.36
N ASP A 74 -15.78 -20.60 -28.12
CA ASP A 74 -16.96 -21.44 -28.32
C ASP A 74 -17.99 -21.11 -27.21
N ILE A 75 -18.90 -20.19 -27.52
CA ILE A 75 -19.88 -19.59 -26.59
C ILE A 75 -20.75 -20.68 -25.95
N ASP A 76 -20.94 -21.80 -26.65
CA ASP A 76 -21.78 -22.91 -26.21
C ASP A 76 -21.23 -23.63 -24.97
N LYS A 77 -19.91 -23.61 -24.74
CA LYS A 77 -19.30 -24.24 -23.55
C LYS A 77 -19.36 -23.38 -22.28
N VAL A 78 -19.57 -22.08 -22.43
CA VAL A 78 -19.60 -21.14 -21.29
C VAL A 78 -20.95 -21.18 -20.58
N ASN A 79 -22.04 -21.47 -21.29
CA ASN A 79 -23.38 -21.58 -20.72
C ASN A 79 -23.62 -22.86 -19.90
N ASP A 80 -22.83 -23.90 -20.09
CA ASP A 80 -22.95 -25.16 -19.33
C ASP A 80 -22.55 -25.02 -17.85
N PHE A 81 -21.76 -23.99 -17.50
CA PHE A 81 -21.40 -23.70 -16.10
C PHE A 81 -22.49 -22.93 -15.32
N GLY A 82 -23.58 -22.53 -15.98
CA GLY A 82 -24.69 -21.78 -15.38
C GLY A 82 -25.92 -22.62 -15.03
N THR A 83 -25.88 -23.94 -15.20
CA THR A 83 -26.99 -24.85 -14.89
C THR A 83 -26.59 -26.02 -14.00
N LEU A 84 -26.02 -25.73 -12.83
CA LEU A 84 -26.00 -26.63 -11.67
C LEU A 84 -26.22 -25.84 -10.38
#